data_AF-A0A8D8BQL7-F1
#
_entry.id   AF-A0A8D8BQL7-F1
#
_cell.length_a   1.000
_cell.length_b   1.000
_cell.length_c   1.000
_cell.angle_alpha   90.00
_cell.angle_beta   90.00
_cell.angle_gamma   90.00
#
_symmetry.space_group_name_H-M   'P 1'
#
loop_
_entity.id
_entity.type
_entity.pdbx_description
1 polymer ?
#
loop_
_entity_poly.entity_id
_entity_poly.type
_entity_poly.pdbx_seq_one_letter_code
_entity_poly.pdbx_strand_id
1 'polypeptide(L)'
;MLVLTVLQHWSAKFQGRFANLESISHDNAFLSYHPFEFDQRTLLARFQMNETHPREVQFVTKPVYSALGMLANLGPLAIDVTFEKDNLSYVISYDLEPFYAGP
;
A
#
# COMPACT_ATOMS: atom_id res chain seq x y z
N MET A 1 -1.87 -7.10 4.75
CA MET A 1 -2.13 -7.80 3.48
C MET A 1 -1.79 -6.92 2.27
N LEU A 2 -2.44 -5.76 2.03
CA LEU A 2 -2.18 -4.92 0.83
C LEU A 2 -0.69 -4.58 0.58
N VAL A 3 -0.02 -3.93 1.54
CA VAL A 3 1.39 -3.50 1.37
C VAL A 3 2.30 -4.70 1.10
N LEU A 4 2.14 -5.77 1.86
CA LEU A 4 2.92 -6.99 1.69
C LEU A 4 2.73 -7.59 0.29
N THR A 5 1.49 -7.66 -0.20
CA THR A 5 1.20 -8.14 -1.56
C THR A 5 1.93 -7.30 -2.60
N VAL A 6 1.89 -5.97 -2.49
CA VAL A 6 2.60 -5.05 -3.40
C VAL A 6 4.11 -5.32 -3.39
N LEU A 7 4.72 -5.40 -2.19
CA LEU A 7 6.16 -5.63 -2.06
C LEU A 7 6.60 -7.02 -2.56
N GLN A 8 5.79 -8.05 -2.35
CA GLN A 8 6.05 -9.39 -2.89
C GLN A 8 5.99 -9.42 -4.41
N HIS A 9 5.00 -8.77 -5.03
CA HIS A 9 4.91 -8.68 -6.49
C HIS A 9 6.05 -7.87 -7.07
N TRP A 10 6.45 -6.78 -6.41
CA TRP A 10 7.62 -6.00 -6.78
C TRP A 10 8.90 -6.85 -6.75
N SER A 11 9.15 -7.59 -5.67
CA SER A 11 10.30 -8.50 -5.55
C SER A 11 10.29 -9.62 -6.61
N ALA A 12 9.13 -10.22 -6.87
CA ALA A 12 9.00 -11.26 -7.90
C ALA A 12 9.18 -10.71 -9.32
N LYS A 13 8.70 -9.49 -9.61
CA LYS A 13 8.95 -8.79 -10.89
C LYS A 13 10.43 -8.49 -11.04
N PHE A 14 11.08 -8.03 -9.97
CA PHE A 14 12.51 -7.78 -9.96
C PHE A 14 13.35 -9.04 -10.25
N GLN A 15 12.93 -10.20 -9.72
CA GLN A 15 13.56 -11.51 -9.98
C GLN A 15 13.20 -12.11 -11.36
N GLY A 16 12.53 -11.37 -12.24
CA GLY A 16 12.13 -11.83 -13.57
C GLY A 16 10.95 -12.82 -13.59
N ARG A 17 10.39 -13.20 -12.43
CA ARG A 17 9.28 -14.17 -12.34
C ARG A 17 7.95 -13.61 -12.83
N PHE A 18 7.78 -12.29 -12.77
CA PHE A 18 6.60 -11.55 -13.24
C PHE A 18 6.98 -10.44 -14.22
N ALA A 19 7.85 -10.73 -15.19
CA ALA A 19 8.35 -9.75 -16.15
C ALA A 19 7.22 -9.00 -16.90
N ASN A 20 6.12 -9.70 -17.23
CA ASN A 20 4.99 -9.15 -17.98
C ASN A 20 3.85 -8.60 -17.09
N LEU A 21 4.05 -8.54 -15.76
CA LEU A 21 3.03 -7.97 -14.86
C LEU A 21 3.07 -6.45 -14.95
N GLU A 22 2.02 -5.85 -15.51
CA GLU A 22 1.92 -4.39 -15.65
C GLU A 22 1.28 -3.72 -14.44
N SER A 23 0.23 -4.32 -13.87
CA SER A 23 -0.54 -3.72 -12.79
C SER A 23 -1.14 -4.74 -11.83
N ILE A 24 -1.44 -4.28 -10.61
CA ILE A 24 -2.21 -5.00 -9.60
C ILE A 24 -3.30 -4.06 -9.08
N SER A 25 -4.52 -4.56 -8.91
CA SER A 25 -5.67 -3.79 -8.42
C SER A 25 -6.31 -4.49 -7.24
N HIS A 26 -6.61 -3.73 -6.19
CA HIS A 26 -7.33 -4.21 -5.02
C HIS A 26 -8.78 -3.75 -5.12
N ASP A 27 -9.71 -4.71 -5.27
CA ASP A 27 -11.12 -4.42 -5.44
C ASP A 27 -11.82 -4.17 -4.09
N ASN A 28 -11.61 -2.97 -3.54
CA ASN A 28 -12.08 -2.55 -2.22
C ASN A 28 -12.72 -1.15 -2.21
N ALA A 29 -13.18 -0.64 -3.36
CA ALA A 29 -13.89 0.64 -3.46
C ALA A 29 -15.38 0.56 -3.06
N PHE A 30 -15.84 -0.60 -2.58
CA PHE A 30 -17.22 -0.80 -2.13
C PHE A 30 -17.59 0.05 -0.92
N LEU A 31 -18.89 0.27 -0.73
CA LEU A 31 -19.46 0.90 0.47
C LEU A 31 -19.83 -0.17 1.50
N SER A 32 -19.49 0.07 2.77
CA SER A 32 -19.81 -0.87 3.84
C SER A 32 -21.26 -0.76 4.32
N TYR A 33 -21.84 -1.86 4.80
CA TYR A 33 -23.20 -1.96 5.32
C TYR A 33 -23.20 -2.31 6.81
N HIS A 34 -24.15 -1.73 7.55
CA HIS A 34 -24.38 -2.02 8.95
C HIS A 34 -24.74 -3.50 9.16
N PRO A 35 -24.30 -4.15 10.25
CA PRO A 35 -23.45 -3.65 11.35
C PRO A 35 -21.94 -3.90 11.16
N PHE A 36 -21.46 -3.98 9.92
CA PHE A 36 -20.10 -4.41 9.59
C PHE A 36 -19.28 -3.31 8.92
N GLU A 37 -19.38 -2.07 9.43
CA GLU A 37 -18.77 -0.89 8.82
C GLU A 37 -17.24 -1.04 8.64
N PHE A 38 -16.57 -1.68 9.60
CA PHE A 38 -15.12 -1.88 9.58
C PHE A 38 -14.66 -3.25 9.05
N ASP A 39 -15.49 -4.29 9.15
CA ASP A 39 -15.08 -5.67 8.83
C ASP A 39 -15.10 -5.99 7.33
N GLN A 40 -15.92 -5.27 6.56
CA GLN A 40 -16.04 -5.49 5.12
C GLN A 40 -14.79 -4.99 4.36
N ARG A 41 -14.51 -5.57 3.19
CA ARG A 41 -13.35 -5.20 2.36
C ARG A 41 -13.59 -3.89 1.60
N THR A 42 -13.45 -2.77 2.31
CA THR A 42 -13.67 -1.40 1.82
C THR A 42 -12.50 -0.47 2.14
N LEU A 43 -12.29 0.57 1.35
CA LEU A 43 -11.32 1.66 1.63
C LEU A 43 -11.80 2.56 2.78
N LEU A 44 -13.11 2.76 2.87
CA LEU A 44 -13.76 3.63 3.85
C LEU A 44 -14.82 2.85 4.62
N ALA A 45 -15.01 3.19 5.88
CA ALA A 45 -16.17 2.78 6.66
C ALA A 45 -17.29 3.82 6.46
N ARG A 46 -18.44 3.39 5.97
CA ARG A 46 -19.62 4.23 5.72
C ARG A 46 -20.57 4.17 6.91
N PHE A 47 -20.91 5.33 7.46
CA PHE A 47 -21.93 5.51 8.50
C PHE A 47 -23.13 6.25 7.93
N GLN A 48 -24.33 5.68 8.10
CA GLN A 48 -25.59 6.34 7.77
C GLN A 48 -26.15 6.96 9.05
N MET A 49 -26.14 8.29 9.12
CA MET A 49 -26.60 9.05 10.27
C MET A 49 -28.13 9.20 10.19
N ASN A 50 -28.85 8.13 10.49
CA ASN A 50 -30.30 8.08 10.29
C ASN A 50 -31.10 9.02 11.21
N GLU A 51 -30.51 9.44 12.34
CA GLU A 51 -31.13 10.33 13.33
C GLU A 51 -30.92 11.83 13.03
N THR A 52 -30.10 12.19 12.04
CA THR A 52 -29.92 13.60 11.64
C THR A 52 -31.04 14.07 10.71
N HIS A 53 -31.31 15.37 10.69
CA HIS A 53 -32.29 16.01 9.81
C HIS A 53 -31.62 17.14 9.01
N PRO A 54 -31.35 16.96 7.71
CA PRO A 54 -31.63 15.77 6.90
C PRO A 54 -30.75 14.56 7.27
N ARG A 55 -31.10 13.38 6.76
CA ARG A 55 -30.24 12.19 6.90
C ARG A 55 -28.93 12.41 6.16
N GLU A 56 -27.83 12.08 6.83
CA GLU A 56 -26.49 12.28 6.30
C GLU A 56 -25.70 10.96 6.21
N VAL A 57 -24.64 10.97 5.39
CA VAL A 57 -23.67 9.87 5.29
C VAL A 57 -22.29 10.40 5.62
N GLN A 58 -21.61 9.72 6.54
CA GLN A 58 -20.25 10.04 6.92
C GLN A 58 -19.30 8.90 6.57
N PHE A 59 -18.05 9.24 6.30
CA PHE A 59 -16.99 8.29 5.98
C PHE A 59 -15.83 8.40 6.95
N VAL A 60 -15.35 7.25 7.41
CA VAL A 60 -14.10 7.15 8.18
C VAL A 60 -13.09 6.41 7.34
N THR A 61 -11.89 6.98 7.20
CA THR A 61 -10.78 6.34 6.48
C THR A 61 -10.32 5.09 7.22
N LYS A 62 -10.17 3.98 6.49
CA LYS A 62 -9.63 2.74 7.06
C LYS A 62 -8.11 2.69 6.82
N PRO A 63 -7.33 1.95 7.63
CA PRO A 63 -5.86 1.92 7.51
C PRO A 63 -5.35 1.57 6.10
N VAL A 64 -6.10 0.76 5.35
CA VAL A 64 -5.77 0.38 3.97
C VAL A 64 -5.70 1.60 3.03
N TYR A 65 -6.52 2.64 3.26
CA TYR A 65 -6.50 3.87 2.48
C TYR A 65 -5.22 4.67 2.74
N SER A 66 -4.84 4.82 4.01
CA SER A 66 -3.58 5.48 4.39
C SER A 66 -2.35 4.73 3.86
N ALA A 67 -2.37 3.39 3.89
CA ALA A 67 -1.31 2.57 3.33
C ALA A 67 -1.14 2.77 1.81
N LEU A 68 -2.24 2.92 1.07
CA LEU A 68 -2.19 3.30 -0.35
C LEU A 68 -1.58 4.71 -0.54
N GLY A 69 -1.94 5.66 0.31
CA GLY A 69 -1.32 6.99 0.31
C GLY A 69 0.19 6.96 0.55
N MET A 70 0.68 6.11 1.45
CA MET A 70 2.11 5.91 1.66
C MET A 70 2.79 5.29 0.44
N LEU A 71 2.19 4.27 -0.19
CA LEU A 71 2.70 3.66 -1.41
C LEU A 71 2.74 4.63 -2.59
N ALA A 72 1.77 5.55 -2.67
CA ALA A 72 1.72 6.58 -3.71
C ALA A 72 2.88 7.59 -3.60
N ASN A 73 3.52 7.71 -2.43
CA ASN A 73 4.65 8.61 -2.22
C ASN A 73 6.01 7.96 -2.54
N LEU A 74 6.05 6.72 -3.05
CA LEU A 74 7.30 6.09 -3.48
C LEU A 74 7.86 6.76 -4.73
N GLY A 75 9.19 6.85 -4.81
CA GLY A 75 9.90 7.39 -5.96
C GLY A 75 10.00 6.41 -7.13
N PRO A 76 10.45 6.87 -8.31
CA PRO A 76 10.61 6.04 -9.50
C PRO A 76 11.82 5.09 -9.45
N LEU A 77 12.78 5.36 -8.57
CA LEU A 77 14.00 4.56 -8.40
C LEU A 77 13.92 3.76 -7.10
N ALA A 78 14.40 2.52 -7.15
CA ALA A 78 14.60 1.67 -5.99
C ALA A 78 16.09 1.59 -5.64
N ILE A 79 16.39 1.32 -4.38
CA ILE A 79 17.75 1.12 -3.87
C ILE A 79 17.81 -0.18 -3.08
N ASP A 80 18.98 -0.80 -3.03
CA ASP A 80 19.23 -1.90 -2.11
C ASP A 80 19.30 -1.39 -0.67
N VAL A 81 18.76 -2.19 0.24
CA VAL A 81 18.79 -1.90 1.69
C VAL A 81 19.45 -3.08 2.38
N THR A 82 20.63 -2.83 2.94
CA THR A 82 21.32 -3.78 3.82
C THR A 82 20.94 -3.50 5.26
N PHE A 83 20.51 -4.55 5.97
CA PHE A 83 20.21 -4.46 7.40
C PHE A 83 21.41 -4.92 8.20
N GLU A 84 22.14 -3.97 8.79
CA GLU A 84 23.18 -4.27 9.78
C GLU A 84 22.56 -4.28 11.18
N LYS A 85 22.62 -5.43 11.84
CA LYS A 85 21.91 -5.71 13.10
C LYS A 85 22.39 -4.86 14.29
N ASP A 86 23.58 -4.25 14.18
CA ASP A 86 24.26 -3.58 15.29
C ASP A 86 24.39 -2.05 15.13
N ASN A 87 23.82 -1.45 14.08
CA ASN A 87 23.85 0.00 13.83
C ASN A 87 22.46 0.63 14.02
N LEU A 88 22.31 1.47 15.06
CA LEU A 88 21.11 2.27 15.33
C LEU A 88 20.87 3.40 14.30
N SER A 89 21.81 3.63 13.39
CA SER A 89 21.75 4.64 12.34
C SER A 89 21.59 3.98 10.98
N TYR A 90 20.46 4.23 10.31
CA TYR A 90 20.23 3.84 8.94
C TYR A 90 21.15 4.66 8.02
N VAL A 91 22.34 4.14 7.73
CA VAL A 91 23.16 4.68 6.65
C VAL A 91 22.57 4.15 5.35
N ILE A 92 21.86 5.01 4.64
CA ILE A 92 21.43 4.73 3.27
C ILE A 92 22.68 4.87 2.40
N SER A 93 23.43 3.78 2.21
CA SER A 93 24.50 3.75 1.23
C SER A 93 23.87 3.75 -0.16
N TYR A 94 24.06 4.82 -0.92
CA TYR A 94 23.82 4.79 -2.35
C TYR A 94 24.99 4.05 -3.00
N ASP A 95 24.70 2.97 -3.72
CA ASP A 95 25.72 2.30 -4.50
C ASP A 95 25.97 3.11 -5.78
N LEU A 96 27.24 3.33 -6.14
CA LEU A 96 27.60 4.06 -7.37
C LEU A 96 27.38 3.17 -8.61
N GLU A 97 27.36 1.85 -8.43
CA GLU A 97 26.98 0.85 -9.43
C GLU A 97 25.81 0.02 -8.91
N PRO A 98 24.60 0.59 -8.84
CA PRO A 98 23.44 -0.16 -8.37
C PRO A 98 23.20 -1.34 -9.31
N PHE A 99 22.83 -2.51 -8.80
CA PHE A 99 22.54 -3.73 -9.57
C PHE A 99 21.47 -3.61 -10.68
N TYR A 100 20.74 -2.49 -10.73
CA TYR A 100 19.83 -2.13 -11.82
C TYR A 100 20.52 -1.40 -12.99
N ALA A 101 21.73 -0.89 -12.76
CA ALA A 101 22.64 -0.53 -13.81
C ALA A 101 23.16 -1.85 -14.40
N GLY A 102 22.50 -2.33 -15.45
CA GLY A 102 23.10 -3.34 -16.30
C GLY A 102 24.45 -2.87 -16.88
N PRO A 103 25.18 -3.73 -17.60
CA PRO A 103 26.36 -3.29 -18.35
C PRO A 103 26.05 -2.15 -19.32
#